data_AF-A0A286TA43-F1
#
_entry.id   AF-A0A286TA43-F1
#
_cell.length_a   1.000
_cell.length_b   1.000
_cell.length_c   1.000
_cell.angle_alpha   90.00
_cell.angle_beta   90.00
_cell.angle_gamma   90.00
#
_symmetry.space_group_name_H-M   'P 1'
#
loop_
_entity.id
_entity.type
_entity.pdbx_description
1 polymer ?
#
loop_
_entity_poly.entity_id
_entity_poly.type
_entity_poly.pdbx_seq_one_letter_code
_entity_poly.pdbx_strand_id
1 'polypeptide(L)'
;MTVLFTVGGVPSIYYGDEQAFRGVKEDRMGGDDAVRPAFPASPDDLPGTGEWMYRLIQGLIGIRRRNPWLTHAMTTPVTVDNRRYAYDAVGHGGERLHVELSLDPAPHAVVSGSDGTVLMRVQHGD
;
A
#
# COMPACT_ATOMS: atom_id res chain seq x y z
N MET A 1 1.07 -0.05 2.59
CA MET A 1 0.77 -0.41 1.18
C MET A 1 0.00 0.66 0.43
N THR A 2 -1.09 1.24 0.96
CA THR A 2 -1.90 2.22 0.22
C THR A 2 -1.08 3.32 -0.44
N VAL A 3 -0.18 3.97 0.30
CA VAL A 3 0.70 5.03 -0.24
C VAL A 3 1.51 4.54 -1.43
N LEU A 4 2.25 3.44 -1.27
CA LEU A 4 3.12 2.87 -2.31
C LEU A 4 2.40 2.66 -3.65
N PHE A 5 1.14 2.21 -3.62
CA PHE A 5 0.38 1.92 -4.83
C PHE A 5 -0.36 3.12 -5.43
N THR A 6 -0.49 4.23 -4.71
CA THR A 6 -1.32 5.37 -5.10
C THR A 6 -0.54 6.66 -5.33
N VAL A 7 0.78 6.66 -5.09
CA VAL A 7 1.68 7.72 -5.57
C VAL A 7 2.09 7.50 -7.03
N GLY A 8 2.64 8.56 -7.62
CA GLY A 8 3.31 8.54 -8.92
C GLY A 8 4.51 7.59 -8.95
N GLY A 9 4.74 6.89 -10.07
CA GLY A 9 5.94 6.07 -10.28
C GLY A 9 5.68 4.59 -10.54
N VAL A 10 6.57 3.69 -10.10
CA VAL A 10 6.37 2.23 -10.23
C VAL A 10 6.54 1.60 -8.85
N PRO A 11 5.48 1.05 -8.23
CA PRO A 11 5.59 0.41 -6.93
C PRO A 11 6.46 -0.84 -7.05
N SER A 12 7.38 -1.01 -6.10
CA SER A 12 8.18 -2.21 -5.94
C SER A 12 7.96 -2.73 -4.52
N ILE A 13 7.70 -4.02 -4.39
CA ILE A 13 7.55 -4.73 -3.11
C ILE A 13 8.56 -5.87 -3.04
N TYR A 14 8.93 -6.27 -1.83
CA TYR A 14 9.80 -7.41 -1.59
C TYR A 14 8.97 -8.69 -1.39
N TYR A 15 9.56 -9.87 -1.58
CA TYR A 15 8.84 -11.11 -1.30
C TYR A 15 8.44 -11.16 0.18
N GLY A 16 7.23 -11.62 0.47
CA GLY A 16 6.67 -11.65 1.81
C GLY A 16 5.95 -10.37 2.23
N ASP A 17 6.12 -9.24 1.52
CA ASP A 17 5.31 -8.02 1.75
C ASP A 17 3.82 -8.32 1.55
N GLU A 18 3.49 -9.18 0.57
CA GLU A 18 2.14 -9.63 0.28
C GLU A 18 1.54 -10.52 1.37
N GLN A 19 2.37 -11.03 2.27
CA GLN A 19 1.96 -11.83 3.42
C GLN A 19 2.16 -11.08 4.75
N ALA A 20 2.54 -9.80 4.69
CA ALA A 20 2.90 -9.00 5.86
C ALA A 20 3.98 -9.66 6.76
N PHE A 21 4.96 -10.33 6.14
CA PHE A 21 6.07 -10.93 6.87
C PHE A 21 6.81 -9.89 7.70
N ARG A 22 7.10 -10.27 8.94
CA ARG A 22 7.84 -9.44 9.90
C ARG A 22 9.22 -10.04 10.09
N GLY A 23 10.21 -9.16 10.21
CA GLY A 23 11.58 -9.56 10.52
C GLY A 23 12.26 -8.46 11.31
N VAL A 24 13.11 -8.85 12.26
CA VAL A 24 13.97 -7.93 13.00
C VAL A 24 15.38 -8.10 12.45
N LYS A 25 15.99 -7.00 12.02
CA LYS A 25 17.42 -6.98 11.67
C LYS A 25 18.23 -6.92 12.96
N GLU A 26 19.17 -7.84 13.13
CA GLU A 26 20.04 -7.90 14.31
C GLU A 26 21.48 -7.55 13.93
N ASP A 27 22.25 -6.94 14.85
CA ASP A 27 23.66 -6.63 14.63
C ASP A 27 24.55 -7.80 15.12
N ARG A 28 24.47 -8.90 14.38
CA ARG A 28 25.28 -10.12 14.57
C ARG A 28 25.44 -10.85 13.24
N MET A 29 26.33 -11.84 13.21
CA MET A 29 26.39 -12.76 12.08
C MET A 29 25.03 -13.44 11.87
N GLY A 30 24.52 -13.45 10.63
CA GLY A 30 23.18 -13.94 10.28
C GLY A 30 22.03 -13.03 10.74
N GLY A 31 22.31 -11.78 11.13
CA GLY A 31 21.29 -10.86 11.64
C GLY A 31 20.24 -10.41 10.63
N ASP A 32 20.42 -10.73 9.34
CA ASP A 32 19.44 -10.47 8.28
C ASP A 32 18.51 -11.66 8.02
N ASP A 33 18.77 -12.82 8.62
CA ASP A 33 18.05 -14.07 8.31
C ASP A 33 16.55 -13.94 8.65
N ALA A 34 16.22 -13.27 9.77
CA ALA A 34 14.84 -13.03 10.17
C ALA A 34 14.11 -12.03 9.24
N VAL A 35 14.84 -11.16 8.54
CA VAL A 35 14.29 -10.22 7.53
C VAL A 35 14.18 -10.89 6.15
N ARG A 36 14.93 -11.97 5.93
CA ARG A 36 14.97 -12.74 4.69
C ARG A 36 14.60 -14.21 4.95
N PRO A 37 13.41 -14.47 5.53
CA PRO A 37 13.00 -15.85 5.78
C PRO A 37 12.96 -16.61 4.46
N ALA A 38 13.34 -17.89 4.50
CA ALA A 38 13.18 -18.76 3.34
C ALA A 38 11.70 -18.77 2.94
N PHE A 39 11.42 -18.48 1.68
CA PHE A 39 10.05 -18.55 1.18
C PHE A 39 9.60 -20.02 1.18
N PRO A 40 8.36 -20.33 1.62
CA PRO A 40 7.92 -21.72 1.70
C PRO A 40 7.89 -22.40 0.33
N ALA A 41 8.01 -23.73 0.33
CA ALA A 41 8.08 -24.52 -0.90
C ALA A 41 6.73 -24.59 -1.64
N SER A 42 5.63 -24.56 -0.91
CA SER A 42 4.26 -24.53 -1.45
C SER A 42 3.47 -23.33 -0.92
N PRO A 43 2.53 -22.77 -1.71
CA PRO A 43 1.56 -21.79 -1.20
C PRO A 43 0.76 -22.29 0.02
N ASP A 44 0.50 -23.60 0.11
CA ASP A 44 -0.20 -24.21 1.25
C ASP A 44 0.59 -24.13 2.57
N ASP A 45 1.90 -23.90 2.48
CA ASP A 45 2.78 -23.74 3.64
C ASP A 45 2.86 -22.28 4.13
N LEU A 46 2.16 -21.34 3.46
CA LEU A 46 2.12 -19.94 3.88
C LEU A 46 1.27 -19.78 5.15
N PRO A 47 1.71 -18.98 6.13
CA PRO A 47 0.88 -18.64 7.28
C PRO A 47 -0.42 -17.93 6.83
N GLY A 48 -1.57 -18.41 7.30
CA GLY A 48 -2.87 -17.80 6.98
C GLY A 48 -3.04 -16.35 7.49
N THR A 49 -2.16 -15.88 8.36
CA THR A 49 -2.17 -14.51 8.91
C THR A 49 -1.90 -13.43 7.86
N GLY A 50 -1.39 -13.78 6.68
CA GLY A 50 -1.07 -12.85 5.60
C GLY A 50 -2.21 -12.57 4.62
N GLU A 51 -3.32 -13.32 4.66
CA GLU A 51 -4.35 -13.24 3.61
C GLU A 51 -4.93 -11.83 3.44
N TRP A 52 -5.14 -11.10 4.54
CA TRP A 52 -5.66 -9.73 4.49
C TRP A 52 -4.75 -8.79 3.68
N MET A 53 -3.42 -8.93 3.83
CA MET A 53 -2.45 -8.11 3.12
C MET A 53 -2.41 -8.51 1.63
N TYR A 54 -2.49 -9.81 1.36
CA TYR A 54 -2.55 -10.33 0.00
C TYR A 54 -3.77 -9.77 -0.75
N ARG A 55 -4.95 -9.78 -0.13
CA ARG A 55 -6.18 -9.19 -0.69
C ARG A 55 -6.08 -7.67 -0.84
N LEU A 56 -5.49 -6.98 0.13
CA LEU A 56 -5.24 -5.54 0.05
C LEU A 56 -4.38 -5.18 -1.16
N ILE A 57 -3.25 -5.88 -1.35
CA ILE A 57 -2.36 -5.65 -2.49
C ILE A 57 -3.07 -5.94 -3.82
N GLN A 58 -3.85 -7.02 -3.91
CA GLN A 58 -4.66 -7.31 -5.11
C GLN A 58 -5.63 -6.16 -5.44
N GLY A 59 -6.31 -5.61 -4.43
CA GLY A 59 -7.22 -4.46 -4.60
C GLY A 59 -6.49 -3.21 -5.11
N LEU A 60 -5.35 -2.89 -4.49
CA LEU A 60 -4.51 -1.74 -4.86
C LEU A 60 -3.91 -1.90 -6.27
N ILE A 61 -3.45 -3.09 -6.64
CA ILE A 61 -3.06 -3.42 -8.03
C ILE A 61 -4.23 -3.21 -8.97
N GLY A 62 -5.45 -3.62 -8.59
CA GLY A 62 -6.66 -3.38 -9.36
C GLY A 62 -6.92 -1.91 -9.65
N ILE A 63 -6.78 -1.03 -8.65
CA ILE A 63 -6.87 0.43 -8.82
C ILE A 63 -5.83 0.90 -9.82
N ARG A 64 -4.56 0.49 -9.65
CA ARG A 64 -3.47 0.94 -10.49
C ARG A 64 -3.60 0.48 -11.95
N ARG A 65 -4.08 -0.75 -12.19
CA ARG A 65 -4.35 -1.28 -13.53
C ARG A 65 -5.46 -0.51 -14.26
N ARG A 66 -6.45 0.01 -13.53
CA ARG A 66 -7.51 0.87 -14.09
C ARG A 66 -7.08 2.33 -14.26
N ASN A 67 -5.97 2.72 -13.65
CA ASN A 67 -5.42 4.08 -13.67
C ASN A 67 -3.94 4.06 -14.10
N PRO A 68 -3.61 3.61 -15.33
CA PRO A 68 -2.21 3.43 -15.76
C PRO A 68 -1.41 4.75 -15.80
N TRP A 69 -2.11 5.88 -15.93
CA TRP A 69 -1.55 7.24 -15.87
C TRP A 69 -0.83 7.53 -14.53
N LEU A 70 -1.13 6.80 -13.45
CA LEU A 70 -0.40 6.88 -12.17
C LEU A 70 1.09 6.59 -12.30
N THR A 71 1.55 5.97 -13.39
CA THR A 71 2.98 5.73 -13.63
C THR A 71 3.75 7.04 -13.78
N HIS A 72 3.12 8.07 -14.34
CA HIS A 72 3.72 9.37 -14.63
C HIS A 72 3.10 10.51 -13.81
N ALA A 73 2.21 10.19 -12.87
CA ALA A 73 1.49 11.18 -12.08
C ALA A 73 2.43 11.98 -11.17
N MET A 74 2.14 13.27 -11.00
CA MET A 74 2.74 14.09 -9.96
C MET A 74 1.96 13.90 -8.66
N THR A 75 2.66 13.64 -7.55
CA THR A 75 2.02 13.54 -6.23
C THR A 75 2.18 14.86 -5.48
N THR A 76 1.09 15.43 -4.97
CA THR A 76 1.09 16.73 -4.29
C THR A 76 0.28 16.64 -2.99
N PRO A 77 0.83 17.13 -1.85
CA PRO A 77 0.09 17.16 -0.60
C PRO A 77 -1.11 18.11 -0.67
N VAL A 78 -2.22 17.71 -0.04
CA VAL A 78 -3.47 18.49 0.07
C VAL A 78 -3.72 18.89 1.53
N THR A 79 -3.46 17.99 2.48
CA THR A 79 -3.60 18.26 3.91
C THR A 79 -2.46 17.60 4.65
N VAL A 80 -1.88 18.34 5.60
CA VAL A 80 -0.82 17.84 6.48
C VAL A 80 -1.19 18.23 7.91
N ASP A 81 -1.47 17.22 8.72
CA ASP A 81 -1.78 17.28 10.14
C ASP A 81 -0.98 16.14 10.81
N ASN A 82 -0.71 16.29 12.11
CA ASN A 82 -0.12 15.25 12.95
C ASN A 82 -0.81 13.88 12.79
N ARG A 83 -2.14 13.83 12.67
CA ARG A 83 -2.90 12.57 12.64
C ARG A 83 -3.64 12.31 11.32
N ARG A 84 -3.52 13.23 10.36
CA ARG A 84 -4.15 13.13 9.04
C ARG A 84 -3.21 13.61 7.95
N TYR A 85 -3.18 12.89 6.86
CA TYR A 85 -2.46 13.29 5.66
C TYR A 85 -3.32 13.02 4.44
N ALA A 86 -3.43 13.98 3.55
CA ALA A 86 -4.10 13.80 2.27
C ALA A 86 -3.22 14.30 1.13
N TYR A 87 -3.29 13.63 -0.01
CA TYR A 87 -2.58 14.01 -1.22
C TYR A 87 -3.37 13.65 -2.47
N ASP A 88 -2.99 14.30 -3.56
CA ASP A 88 -3.45 13.98 -4.89
C ASP A 88 -2.31 13.40 -5.71
N ALA A 89 -2.57 12.31 -6.44
CA ALA A 89 -1.80 11.96 -7.61
C ALA A 89 -2.53 12.51 -8.84
N VAL A 90 -1.84 13.34 -9.63
CA VAL A 90 -2.42 14.07 -10.76
C VAL A 90 -1.73 13.65 -12.05
N GLY A 91 -2.52 13.17 -13.01
CA GLY A 91 -2.09 12.82 -14.36
C GLY A 91 -2.02 14.03 -15.29
N HIS A 92 -1.37 13.87 -16.43
CA HIS A 92 -1.25 14.94 -17.43
C HIS A 92 -2.56 15.20 -18.19
N GLY A 93 -3.50 14.26 -18.18
CA GLY A 93 -4.80 14.37 -18.85
C GLY A 93 -5.91 14.95 -17.96
N GLY A 94 -5.55 15.49 -16.78
CA GLY A 94 -6.52 15.98 -15.79
C GLY A 94 -7.10 14.88 -14.89
N GLU A 95 -6.55 13.66 -14.96
CA GLU A 95 -6.91 12.59 -14.03
C GLU A 95 -6.40 12.90 -12.62
N ARG A 96 -7.16 12.46 -11.63
CA ARG A 96 -6.84 12.68 -10.22
C ARG A 96 -7.22 11.45 -9.42
N LEU A 97 -6.34 11.08 -8.50
CA LEU A 97 -6.59 10.12 -7.45
C LEU A 97 -6.35 10.84 -6.13
N HIS A 98 -7.42 11.00 -5.35
CA HIS A 98 -7.33 11.60 -4.02
C HIS A 98 -7.16 10.50 -2.98
N VAL A 99 -6.22 10.69 -2.06
CA VAL A 99 -5.97 9.75 -0.97
C VAL A 99 -5.99 10.50 0.35
N GLU A 100 -6.80 10.02 1.28
CA GLU A 100 -6.85 10.46 2.66
C GLU A 100 -6.33 9.34 3.57
N LEU A 101 -5.47 9.69 4.52
CA LEU A 101 -4.94 8.81 5.56
C LEU A 101 -5.29 9.42 6.92
N SER A 102 -5.77 8.61 7.86
CA SER A 102 -6.04 9.02 9.24
C SER A 102 -5.53 7.98 10.22
N LEU A 103 -5.03 8.43 11.37
CA LEU A 103 -4.64 7.58 12.50
C LEU A 103 -5.77 7.41 13.53
N ASP A 104 -6.83 8.23 13.45
CA ASP A 104 -8.00 8.17 14.35
C ASP A 104 -9.26 7.66 13.64
N PRO A 105 -10.16 6.95 14.36
CA PRO A 105 -9.94 6.34 15.68
C PRO A 105 -9.00 5.12 15.61
N ALA A 106 -8.73 4.63 14.40
CA ALA A 106 -7.73 3.63 14.07
C ALA A 106 -7.14 3.95 12.68
N PRO A 107 -5.94 3.44 12.34
CA PRO A 107 -5.32 3.66 11.04
C PRO A 107 -6.22 3.21 9.89
N HIS A 108 -6.56 4.14 9.00
CA HIS A 108 -7.34 3.86 7.81
C HIS A 108 -6.98 4.80 6.66
N ALA A 109 -7.40 4.41 5.46
CA ALA A 109 -7.27 5.22 4.26
C ALA A 109 -8.53 5.18 3.39
N VAL A 110 -8.78 6.26 2.67
CA VAL A 110 -9.82 6.35 1.64
C VAL A 110 -9.16 6.76 0.33
N VAL A 111 -9.45 6.03 -0.73
CA VAL A 111 -8.95 6.31 -2.08
C VAL A 111 -10.14 6.64 -2.97
N SER A 112 -10.12 7.80 -3.61
CA SER A 112 -11.22 8.31 -4.44
C SER A 112 -10.74 8.78 -5.82
N GLY A 113 -11.59 8.62 -6.84
CA GLY A 113 -11.33 9.12 -8.20
C GLY A 113 -11.63 10.61 -8.35
N SER A 114 -11.39 11.15 -9.56
CA SER A 114 -11.63 12.56 -9.91
C SER A 114 -13.06 13.04 -9.65
N ASP A 115 -14.04 12.16 -9.77
CA ASP A 115 -15.46 12.41 -9.57
C ASP A 115 -15.91 12.31 -8.09
N GLY A 116 -14.97 12.05 -7.19
CA GLY A 116 -15.25 11.81 -5.77
C GLY A 116 -15.74 10.40 -5.46
N THR A 117 -15.88 9.52 -6.46
CA THR A 117 -16.25 8.12 -6.24
C THR A 117 -15.17 7.42 -5.40
N VAL A 118 -15.58 6.83 -4.28
CA VAL A 118 -14.68 6.03 -3.44
C VAL A 118 -14.35 4.72 -4.15
N LEU A 119 -13.08 4.55 -4.50
CA LEU A 119 -12.57 3.37 -5.16
C LEU A 119 -12.18 2.27 -4.16
N MET A 120 -11.72 2.67 -2.97
CA MET A 120 -11.35 1.73 -1.91
C MET A 120 -11.36 2.41 -0.54
N ARG A 121 -11.83 1.67 0.47
CA ARG A 121 -11.60 1.97 1.88
C ARG A 121 -10.66 0.91 2.43
N VAL A 122 -9.56 1.35 3.03
CA VAL A 122 -8.56 0.47 3.63
C VAL A 122 -8.63 0.66 5.13
N GLN A 123 -8.93 -0.41 5.84
CA GLN A 123 -8.85 -0.46 7.30
C GLN A 123 -8.38 -1.86 7.66
N HIS A 124 -7.41 -1.95 8.54
CA HIS A 124 -7.10 -3.20 9.23
C HIS A 124 -7.80 -3.13 10.58
N GLY A 125 -8.70 -4.09 10.84
CA GLY A 125 -9.21 -4.31 12.19
C GLY A 125 -8.21 -5.16 12.96
N ASP A 126 -8.08 -4.90 14.26
CA ASP A 126 -7.41 -5.78 15.21
C ASP A 126 -8.14 -7.14 15.33
#